data_AF-A0A7X7FXN9-F1
#
_entry.id   AF-A0A7X7FXN9-F1
#
_cell.length_a   1.000
_cell.length_b   1.000
_cell.length_c   1.000
_cell.angle_alpha   90.00
_cell.angle_beta   90.00
_cell.angle_gamma   90.00
#
_symmetry.space_group_name_H-M   'P 1'
#
loop_
_entity.id
_entity.type
_entity.pdbx_description
1 polymer ?
#
loop_
_entity_poly.entity_id
_entity_poly.type
_entity_poly.pdbx_seq_one_letter_code
_entity_poly.pdbx_strand_id
1 'polypeptide(L)'
;RGEKDGISPGMAVVNAAGVIGRVAEVGPHASKVILISDPGFRVAVVVQRSRESGLLSGSLSGSCRLDYLNAGADVKEGDVLVTAAISTAFPPGLRVATVRQVWSGIGKEGPRVAADPVVDVATVEEVLVIK
;
A
#
# COMPACT_ATOMS: atom_id res chain seq x y z
N ARG A 1 -7.89 -7.33 18.75
CA ARG A 1 -8.82 -6.21 18.95
C ARG A 1 -9.94 -6.33 17.92
N GLY A 2 -11.16 -5.94 18.26
CA GLY A 2 -12.34 -6.02 17.38
C GLY A 2 -13.27 -4.82 17.59
N GLU A 3 -14.56 -5.02 17.32
CA GLU A 3 -15.57 -3.95 17.35
C GLU A 3 -15.65 -3.26 18.73
N LYS A 4 -15.56 -4.04 19.81
CA LYS A 4 -15.57 -3.50 21.19
C LYS A 4 -14.37 -2.62 21.52
N ASP A 5 -13.31 -2.69 20.73
CA ASP A 5 -12.12 -1.85 20.83
C ASP A 5 -12.18 -0.64 19.87
N GLY A 6 -13.33 -0.42 19.21
CA GLY A 6 -13.54 0.66 18.25
C GLY A 6 -13.02 0.40 16.84
N ILE A 7 -12.64 -0.84 16.51
CA ILE A 7 -12.18 -1.19 15.16
C ILE A 7 -13.37 -1.29 14.20
N SER A 8 -13.19 -0.77 12.99
CA SER A 8 -14.19 -0.84 11.91
C SER A 8 -13.55 -1.30 10.59
N PRO A 9 -14.31 -1.96 9.69
CA PRO A 9 -13.83 -2.26 8.35
C PRO A 9 -13.31 -1.00 7.65
N GLY A 10 -12.20 -1.15 6.93
CA GLY A 10 -11.56 -0.05 6.21
C GLY A 10 -10.47 0.69 6.98
N MET A 11 -10.36 0.51 8.30
CA MET A 11 -9.27 1.13 9.09
C MET A 11 -7.88 0.66 8.66
N ALA A 12 -6.93 1.58 8.65
CA ALA A 12 -5.54 1.30 8.30
C ALA A 12 -4.83 0.52 9.41
N VAL A 13 -4.03 -0.47 9.01
CA VAL A 13 -3.15 -1.23 9.90
C VAL A 13 -1.71 -0.94 9.52
N VAL A 14 -0.94 -0.44 10.49
CA VAL A 14 0.40 0.11 10.28
C VAL A 14 1.34 -0.28 11.41
N ASN A 15 2.64 -0.10 11.19
CA ASN A 15 3.65 -0.10 12.25
C ASN A 15 4.64 1.05 12.02
N ALA A 16 5.73 1.08 12.78
CA ALA A 16 6.77 2.12 12.66
C ALA A 16 7.46 2.14 11.29
N ALA A 17 7.50 1.00 10.57
CA ALA A 17 8.12 0.91 9.26
C ALA A 17 7.18 1.39 8.13
N GLY A 18 5.88 1.09 8.23
CA GLY A 18 4.90 1.54 7.25
C GLY A 18 3.57 0.80 7.28
N VAL A 19 2.92 0.76 6.12
CA VAL A 19 1.62 0.12 5.91
C VAL A 19 1.76 -1.40 5.93
N ILE A 20 0.93 -2.06 6.73
CA ILE A 20 0.79 -3.52 6.78
C ILE A 20 -0.42 -3.97 5.96
N GLY A 21 -1.53 -3.24 6.07
CA GLY A 21 -2.78 -3.66 5.45
C GLY A 21 -3.96 -2.81 5.87
N ARG A 22 -5.16 -3.37 5.69
CA ARG A 22 -6.43 -2.73 6.04
C ARG A 22 -7.36 -3.73 6.70
N VAL A 23 -8.15 -3.29 7.67
CA VAL A 23 -9.17 -4.14 8.28
C VAL A 23 -10.22 -4.50 7.22
N ALA A 24 -10.42 -5.80 7.00
CA ALA A 24 -11.39 -6.33 6.04
C ALA A 24 -12.69 -6.76 6.73
N GLU A 25 -12.58 -7.47 7.85
CA GLU A 25 -13.72 -7.96 8.64
C GLU A 25 -13.48 -7.67 10.12
N VAL A 26 -14.56 -7.40 10.85
CA VAL A 26 -14.51 -7.15 12.29
C VAL A 26 -15.55 -8.01 12.98
N GLY A 27 -15.12 -8.76 13.99
CA GLY A 27 -15.98 -9.40 14.98
C GLY A 27 -15.85 -8.73 16.35
N PRO A 28 -16.55 -9.24 17.38
CA PRO A 28 -16.66 -8.54 18.66
C PRO A 28 -15.32 -8.31 19.38
N HIS A 29 -14.37 -9.24 19.25
CA HIS A 29 -13.09 -9.23 19.98
C HIS A 29 -11.85 -9.35 19.07
N ALA A 30 -12.05 -9.63 17.79
CA ALA A 30 -10.99 -9.82 16.80
C ALA A 30 -11.40 -9.28 15.44
N SER A 31 -10.42 -8.97 14.61
CA SER A 31 -10.62 -8.49 13.24
C SER A 31 -9.69 -9.22 12.29
N LYS A 32 -10.07 -9.33 11.02
CA LYS A 32 -9.22 -9.83 9.94
C LYS A 32 -8.68 -8.68 9.12
N VAL A 33 -7.41 -8.78 8.73
CA VAL A 33 -6.70 -7.76 7.97
C VAL A 33 -6.36 -8.31 6.60
N ILE A 34 -6.67 -7.55 5.55
CA ILE A 34 -6.12 -7.80 4.22
C ILE A 34 -4.74 -7.14 4.15
N LEU A 35 -3.72 -7.94 3.86
CA LEU A 35 -2.32 -7.52 3.90
C LEU A 35 -1.92 -6.79 2.61
N ILE A 36 -0.89 -5.95 2.68
CA ILE A 36 -0.33 -5.22 1.53
C ILE A 36 0.08 -6.12 0.36
N SER A 37 0.50 -7.35 0.65
CA SER A 37 0.86 -8.37 -0.33
C SER A 37 -0.35 -9.09 -0.95
N ASP A 38 -1.54 -8.95 -0.39
CA ASP A 38 -2.73 -9.62 -0.91
C ASP A 38 -3.17 -9.00 -2.26
N PRO A 39 -3.50 -9.79 -3.29
CA PRO A 39 -3.99 -9.27 -4.58
C PRO A 39 -5.25 -8.39 -4.50
N GLY A 40 -6.07 -8.57 -3.47
CA GLY A 40 -7.23 -7.74 -3.17
C GLY A 40 -6.88 -6.43 -2.46
N PHE A 41 -5.67 -6.27 -1.94
CA PHE A 41 -5.23 -5.02 -1.33
C PHE A 41 -4.96 -3.97 -2.39
N ARG A 42 -5.47 -2.76 -2.15
CA ARG A 42 -5.28 -1.60 -3.02
C ARG A 42 -5.14 -0.34 -2.18
N VAL A 43 -4.19 0.51 -2.53
CA VAL A 43 -3.99 1.80 -1.88
C VAL A 43 -3.48 2.83 -2.88
N ALA A 44 -4.05 4.03 -2.86
CA ALA A 44 -3.55 5.15 -3.64
C ALA A 44 -2.21 5.61 -3.05
N VAL A 45 -1.18 5.68 -3.89
CA VAL A 45 0.17 6.08 -3.48
C VAL A 45 0.66 7.24 -4.32
N VAL A 46 1.63 7.95 -3.77
CA VAL A 46 2.46 8.91 -4.49
C VAL A 46 3.92 8.48 -4.41
N VAL A 47 4.65 8.66 -5.50
CA VAL A 47 6.11 8.57 -5.50
C VAL A 47 6.64 9.76 -4.69
N GLN A 48 7.38 9.49 -3.62
CA GLN A 48 7.79 10.53 -2.68
C GLN A 48 8.64 11.63 -3.35
N ARG A 49 9.52 11.24 -4.29
CA ARG A 49 10.43 12.12 -5.02
C ARG A 49 9.72 12.94 -6.10
N SER A 50 9.06 12.29 -7.05
CA SER A 50 8.49 12.93 -8.24
C SER A 50 7.04 13.37 -8.09
N ARG A 51 6.36 12.93 -7.02
CA ARG A 51 4.95 13.20 -6.72
C ARG A 51 3.96 12.57 -7.71
N GLU A 52 4.43 11.69 -8.59
CA GLU A 52 3.58 10.88 -9.46
C GLU A 52 2.61 10.05 -8.64
N SER A 53 1.34 10.05 -9.03
CA SER A 53 0.28 9.32 -8.32
C SER A 53 -0.06 8.04 -9.06
N GLY A 54 -0.35 6.97 -8.32
CA GLY A 54 -0.81 5.71 -8.90
C GLY A 54 -1.54 4.84 -7.88
N LEU A 55 -1.98 3.68 -8.32
CA LEU A 55 -2.63 2.69 -7.46
C LEU A 55 -1.69 1.52 -7.24
N LEU A 56 -1.31 1.30 -5.99
CA LEU A 56 -0.54 0.13 -5.59
C LEU A 56 -1.49 -1.01 -5.24
N SER A 57 -1.20 -2.21 -5.76
CA SER A 57 -1.91 -3.45 -5.46
C SER A 57 -0.92 -4.54 -5.03
N GLY A 58 -1.35 -5.45 -4.16
CA GLY A 58 -0.56 -6.64 -3.81
C GLY A 58 -0.52 -7.68 -4.93
N SER A 59 0.27 -8.73 -4.72
CA SER A 59 0.47 -9.85 -5.66
C SER A 59 0.71 -11.14 -4.88
N LEU A 60 0.30 -12.28 -5.46
CA LEU A 60 0.55 -13.62 -4.90
C LEU A 60 2.04 -13.93 -4.70
N SER A 61 2.94 -13.21 -5.38
CA SER A 61 4.39 -13.32 -5.21
C SER A 61 4.94 -12.64 -3.94
N GLY A 62 4.10 -11.94 -3.17
CA GLY A 62 4.54 -11.14 -2.01
C GLY A 62 5.06 -9.75 -2.37
N SER A 63 5.21 -9.45 -3.67
CA SER A 63 5.55 -8.12 -4.17
C SER A 63 4.30 -7.26 -4.39
N CYS A 64 4.51 -5.98 -4.70
CA CYS A 64 3.45 -5.06 -5.10
C CYS A 64 3.60 -4.65 -6.56
N ARG A 65 2.48 -4.27 -7.17
CA ARG A 65 2.44 -3.65 -8.50
C ARG A 65 1.84 -2.25 -8.39
N LEU A 66 2.47 -1.29 -9.04
CA LEU A 66 1.98 0.08 -9.17
C LEU A 66 1.50 0.29 -10.61
N ASP A 67 0.20 0.58 -10.73
CA ASP A 67 -0.52 0.79 -11.98
C ASP A 67 -1.11 2.22 -12.03
N TYR A 68 -1.71 2.58 -13.18
CA TYR A 68 -2.39 3.86 -13.42
C TYR A 68 -1.50 5.11 -13.33
N LEU A 69 -0.23 4.97 -13.66
CA LEU A 69 0.69 6.09 -13.86
C LEU A 69 0.40 6.79 -15.20
N ASN A 70 0.76 8.07 -15.29
CA ASN A 70 0.72 8.81 -16.55
C ASN A 70 1.80 8.31 -17.52
N ALA A 71 1.58 8.46 -18.84
CA ALA A 71 2.54 8.04 -19.88
C ALA A 71 3.96 8.63 -19.71
N GLY A 72 4.06 9.84 -19.16
CA GLY A 72 5.33 10.53 -18.89
C GLY A 72 5.76 10.51 -17.42
N ALA A 73 5.21 9.62 -16.59
CA ALA A 73 5.48 9.60 -15.16
C ALA A 73 6.96 9.34 -14.86
N ASP A 74 7.58 10.23 -14.08
CA ASP A 74 8.97 10.08 -13.63
C ASP A 74 9.02 9.12 -12.42
N VAL A 75 9.26 7.83 -12.69
CA VAL A 75 9.43 6.79 -11.66
C VAL A 75 10.73 6.03 -11.91
N LYS A 76 11.51 5.82 -10.85
CA LYS A 76 12.83 5.17 -10.90
C LYS A 76 12.95 4.05 -9.88
N GLU A 77 13.82 3.09 -10.16
CA GLU A 77 14.21 2.07 -9.17
C GLU A 77 14.80 2.76 -7.92
N GLY A 78 14.42 2.25 -6.75
CA GLY A 78 14.75 2.83 -5.45
C GLY A 78 13.81 3.95 -4.99
N ASP A 79 12.88 4.43 -5.82
CA ASP A 79 11.90 5.43 -5.38
C ASP A 79 10.99 4.87 -4.27
N VAL A 80 10.70 5.69 -3.26
CA VAL A 80 9.81 5.33 -2.15
C VAL A 80 8.38 5.70 -2.49
N LEU A 81 7.46 4.75 -2.28
CA LEU A 81 6.03 4.94 -2.42
C LEU A 81 5.42 5.21 -1.06
N VAL A 82 4.62 6.28 -0.96
CA VAL A 82 3.91 6.66 0.26
C VAL A 82 2.41 6.82 0.00
N THR A 83 1.58 6.65 1.03
CA THR A 83 0.12 6.83 0.91
C THR A 83 -0.23 8.22 0.42
N ALA A 84 -1.15 8.29 -0.54
CA ALA A 84 -1.60 9.54 -1.15
C ALA A 84 -2.61 10.27 -0.25
N ALA A 85 -2.72 11.58 -0.38
CA ALA A 85 -3.70 12.40 0.35
C ALA A 85 -5.16 12.12 -0.04
N ILE A 86 -5.39 11.56 -1.22
CA ILE A 86 -6.72 11.13 -1.68
C ILE A 86 -7.15 9.79 -1.06
N SER A 87 -6.24 9.09 -0.39
CA SER A 87 -6.59 7.85 0.30
C SER A 87 -7.49 8.17 1.49
N THR A 88 -8.73 7.70 1.44
CA THR A 88 -9.68 7.85 2.55
C THR A 88 -9.45 6.85 3.68
N ALA A 89 -8.66 5.79 3.42
CA ALA A 89 -8.39 4.71 4.37
C ALA A 89 -7.08 4.89 5.11
N PHE A 90 -6.14 5.70 4.60
CA PHE A 90 -4.81 5.86 5.17
C PHE A 90 -4.44 7.34 5.27
N PRO A 91 -3.90 7.81 6.41
CA PRO A 91 -3.26 9.11 6.46
C PRO A 91 -2.17 9.24 5.38
N PRO A 92 -2.00 10.41 4.76
CA PRO A 92 -0.97 10.62 3.75
C PRO A 92 0.45 10.52 4.32
N GLY A 93 1.38 10.04 3.51
CA GLY A 93 2.82 10.04 3.82
C GLY A 93 3.34 8.79 4.54
N LEU A 94 2.50 7.78 4.79
CA LEU A 94 2.95 6.51 5.32
C LEU A 94 3.71 5.72 4.25
N ARG A 95 4.86 5.15 4.60
CA ARG A 95 5.65 4.32 3.67
C ARG A 95 4.89 3.05 3.32
N VAL A 96 4.91 2.69 2.03
CA VAL A 96 4.17 1.53 1.50
C VAL A 96 5.13 0.52 0.90
N ALA A 97 5.91 0.92 -0.09
CA ALA A 97 6.82 0.04 -0.82
C ALA A 97 8.00 0.84 -1.40
N THR A 98 9.03 0.13 -1.86
CA THR A 98 10.15 0.70 -2.62
C THR A 98 10.12 0.15 -4.04
N VAL A 99 10.25 1.01 -5.03
CA VAL A 99 10.26 0.60 -6.44
C VAL A 99 11.45 -0.31 -6.70
N ARG A 100 11.17 -1.51 -7.17
CA ARG A 100 12.16 -2.52 -7.52
C ARG A 100 12.52 -2.48 -8.99
N GLN A 101 11.51 -2.35 -9.86
CA GLN A 101 11.70 -2.41 -11.30
C GLN A 101 10.64 -1.59 -12.04
N VAL A 102 11.05 -0.94 -13.13
CA VAL A 102 10.19 -0.11 -13.98
C VAL A 102 10.23 -0.64 -15.41
N TRP A 103 9.07 -0.90 -16.01
CA TRP A 103 8.93 -1.24 -17.42
C TRP A 103 8.21 -0.11 -18.16
N SER A 104 8.78 0.29 -19.30
CA SER A 104 8.21 1.32 -20.17
C SER A 104 6.79 0.97 -20.58
N GLY A 105 5.89 1.95 -20.53
CA GLY A 105 4.55 1.84 -21.08
C GLY A 105 4.58 1.80 -22.62
N ILE A 106 3.49 1.30 -23.22
CA ILE A 106 3.32 1.28 -24.68
C ILE A 106 2.31 2.36 -25.08
N GLY A 107 2.67 3.21 -26.04
CA GLY A 107 1.79 4.24 -26.57
C GLY A 107 1.42 5.31 -25.53
N LYS A 108 0.16 5.29 -25.07
CA LYS A 108 -0.36 6.23 -24.06
C LYS A 108 -0.44 5.62 -22.65
N GLU A 109 -0.03 4.36 -22.47
CA GLU A 109 0.02 3.74 -21.15
C GLU A 109 1.19 4.29 -20.33
N GLY A 110 0.97 4.50 -19.04
CA GLY A 110 2.06 4.73 -18.08
C GLY A 110 2.97 3.51 -17.93
N PRO A 111 4.16 3.70 -17.35
CA PRO A 111 5.03 2.59 -17.03
C PRO A 111 4.34 1.63 -16.05
N ARG A 112 4.69 0.35 -16.15
CA ARG A 112 4.33 -0.65 -15.14
C ARG A 112 5.46 -0.74 -14.15
N VAL A 113 5.14 -0.85 -12.87
CA VAL A 113 6.15 -0.80 -11.81
C VAL A 113 5.95 -1.95 -10.83
N ALA A 114 7.02 -2.68 -10.55
CA ALA A 114 7.07 -3.62 -9.43
C ALA A 114 7.75 -2.96 -8.24
N ALA A 115 7.23 -3.21 -7.05
CA ALA A 115 7.73 -2.64 -5.81
C ALA A 115 7.74 -3.70 -4.71
N ASP A 116 8.69 -3.59 -3.79
CA ASP A 116 8.76 -4.47 -2.61
C ASP A 116 8.15 -3.75 -1.39
N PRO A 117 7.23 -4.38 -0.65
CA PRO A 117 6.68 -3.81 0.59
C PRO A 117 7.79 -3.38 1.56
N VAL A 118 7.59 -2.26 2.26
CA VAL A 118 8.56 -1.82 3.29
C VAL A 118 8.46 -2.66 4.57
N VAL A 119 7.35 -3.36 4.77
CA VAL A 119 7.11 -4.23 5.93
C VAL A 119 7.09 -5.69 5.47
N ASP A 120 7.94 -6.51 6.08
CA ASP A 120 7.82 -7.96 5.99
C ASP A 120 6.71 -8.43 6.95
N VAL A 121 5.51 -8.61 6.39
CA VAL A 121 4.30 -9.00 7.13
C VAL A 121 4.41 -10.37 7.81
N ALA A 122 5.37 -11.23 7.43
CA ALA A 122 5.57 -12.53 8.07
C ALA A 122 6.22 -12.43 9.46
N THR A 123 6.87 -11.31 9.77
CA THR A 123 7.63 -11.09 11.01
C THR A 123 6.92 -10.14 12.00
N VAL A 124 5.72 -9.68 11.66
CA VAL A 124 5.00 -8.68 12.44
C VAL A 124 4.26 -9.33 13.62
N GLU A 125 4.62 -8.92 14.84
CA GLU A 125 3.93 -9.35 16.07
C GLU A 125 2.95 -8.30 16.58
N GLU A 126 3.28 -7.01 16.45
CA GLU A 126 2.48 -5.90 16.95
C GLU A 126 2.16 -4.88 15.86
N VAL A 127 0.95 -4.33 15.92
CA VAL A 127 0.43 -3.38 14.94
C VAL A 127 -0.36 -2.26 15.61
N LEU A 128 -0.44 -1.12 14.94
CA LEU A 128 -1.31 -0.01 15.28
C LEU A 128 -2.47 0.04 14.26
N VAL A 129 -3.69 0.22 14.76
CA VAL A 129 -4.88 0.45 13.94
C VAL A 129 -5.25 1.92 14.06
N ILE A 130 -5.35 2.61 12.93
CA ILE A 130 -5.65 4.04 12.86
C ILE A 130 -6.88 4.32 11.99
N LYS A 131 -7.57 5.40 12.33
CA LYS A 131 -8.75 5.91 11.62
C LYS A 131 -8.36 6.97 10.60
#